data_AF-X0VT12-F1
#
_entry.id   AF-X0VT12-F1
#
_cell.length_a   1.000
_cell.length_b   1.000
_cell.length_c   1.000
_cell.angle_alpha   90.00
_cell.angle_beta   90.00
_cell.angle_gamma   90.00
#
_symmetry.space_group_name_H-M   'P 1'
#
loop_
_entity.id
_entity.type
_entity.pdbx_description
1 polymer ?
#
loop_
_entity_poly.entity_id
_entity_poly.type
_entity_poly.pdbx_seq_one_letter_code
_entity_poly.pdbx_strand_id
1 'polypeptide(L)'
;MKRNIILKAVFLFAVSMILISSVYASPIHLKLATTTSTENSGLLGVLLPPFEEKFGIKVDVIAVGTGKALALGENGDVDVVLV
;
A
#
# COMPACT_ATOMS: atom_id res chain seq x y z
N MET A 1 40.22 31.60 1.80
CA MET A 1 39.37 31.28 0.63
C MET A 1 38.93 29.81 0.57
N LYS A 2 39.85 28.82 0.65
CA LYS A 2 39.53 27.39 0.54
C LYS A 2 38.57 26.84 1.62
N ARG A 3 38.66 27.31 2.87
CA ARG A 3 37.79 26.88 3.98
C ARG A 3 36.29 27.18 3.73
N ASN A 4 35.98 28.31 3.10
CA ASN A 4 34.59 28.70 2.81
C ASN A 4 34.01 27.89 1.64
N ILE A 5 34.87 27.42 0.73
CA ILE A 5 34.47 26.53 -0.39
C ILE A 5 34.13 25.14 0.16
N ILE A 6 34.94 24.62 1.09
CA ILE A 6 34.71 23.33 1.74
C ILE A 6 33.40 23.36 2.55
N LEU A 7 33.15 24.41 3.33
CA LEU A 7 31.88 24.54 4.07
C LEU A 7 30.65 24.58 3.14
N LYS A 8 30.72 25.30 2.02
CA LYS A 8 29.62 25.36 1.05
C LYS A 8 29.38 24.01 0.37
N ALA A 9 30.44 23.26 0.05
CA ALA A 9 30.34 21.94 -0.55
C ALA A 9 29.71 20.92 0.42
N VAL A 10 30.11 20.93 1.69
CA VAL A 10 29.51 20.08 2.73
C VAL A 10 28.04 20.43 2.96
N PHE A 11 27.71 21.72 2.99
CA PHE A 11 26.33 22.17 3.12
C PHE A 11 25.47 21.73 1.92
N LEU A 12 25.99 21.88 0.69
CA LEU A 12 25.30 21.45 -0.52
C LEU A 12 25.09 19.93 -0.56
N PHE A 13 26.09 19.16 -0.12
CA PHE A 13 26.01 17.71 -0.03
C PHE A 13 24.95 17.26 0.99
N ALA A 14 24.94 17.87 2.18
CA ALA A 14 23.96 17.59 3.23
C ALA A 14 22.52 17.91 2.77
N VAL A 15 22.32 19.04 2.09
CA VAL A 15 21.02 19.39 1.49
C VAL A 15 20.61 18.37 0.42
N SER A 16 21.55 17.88 -0.40
CA SER A 16 21.24 16.86 -1.42
C SER A 16 20.82 15.52 -0.80
N MET A 17 21.44 15.09 0.30
CA MET A 17 21.05 13.84 0.99
C MET A 17 19.64 13.93 1.58
N ILE A 18 19.24 15.11 2.08
CA ILE A 18 17.90 15.32 2.63
C ILE A 18 16.82 15.28 1.53
N LEU A 19 17.15 15.69 0.31
CA LEU A 19 16.19 15.67 -0.80
C LEU A 19 15.95 14.25 -1.35
N ILE A 20 16.94 13.35 -1.27
CA ILE A 20 16.84 11.99 -1.83
C ILE A 20 15.95 11.07 -0.97
N SER A 21 15.80 11.33 0.33
CA SER A 21 15.02 10.50 1.26
C SER A 21 13.50 10.62 1.11
N SER A 22 13.00 11.43 0.17
CA SER A 22 11.57 11.68 -0.04
C SER A 22 10.94 10.85 -1.16
N VAL A 23 11.70 10.00 -1.85
CA VAL A 23 11.18 9.09 -2.89
C VAL A 23 10.79 7.75 -2.27
N TYR A 24 9.72 7.74 -1.47
CA TYR A 24 9.01 6.50 -1.14
C TYR A 24 7.82 6.37 -2.09
N ALA A 25 7.83 5.34 -2.94
CA ALA A 25 6.67 4.99 -3.74
C ALA A 25 5.52 4.60 -2.79
N SER A 26 4.35 5.21 -2.94
CA SER A 26 3.17 4.73 -2.22
C SER A 26 2.91 3.26 -2.59
N PRO A 27 2.59 2.40 -1.62
CA PRO A 27 2.18 1.03 -1.91
C PRO A 27 1.02 1.04 -2.90
N ILE A 28 1.02 0.08 -3.83
CA ILE A 28 -0.15 -0.15 -4.69
C ILE A 28 -1.24 -0.77 -3.80
N HIS A 29 -2.47 -0.28 -3.92
CA HIS A 29 -3.62 -0.80 -3.18
C HIS A 29 -4.49 -1.67 -4.11
N LEU A 30 -4.93 -2.82 -3.58
CA LEU A 30 -5.87 -3.75 -4.20
C LEU A 30 -7.13 -3.80 -3.34
N LYS A 31 -8.29 -3.47 -3.91
CA LYS A 31 -9.58 -3.49 -3.23
C LYS A 31 -10.23 -4.86 -3.36
N LEU A 32 -10.50 -5.50 -2.24
CA LEU A 32 -11.12 -6.81 -2.14
C LEU A 32 -12.53 -6.69 -1.52
N ALA A 33 -13.58 -7.00 -2.28
CA ALA A 33 -14.90 -7.24 -1.70
C ALA A 33 -15.02 -8.70 -1.24
N THR A 34 -15.52 -8.91 -0.03
CA THR A 34 -15.70 -10.24 0.55
C THR A 34 -16.98 -10.34 1.39
N THR A 35 -17.31 -11.55 1.82
CA THR A 35 -18.41 -11.78 2.77
C THR A 35 -17.97 -11.56 4.21
N THR A 36 -18.89 -11.10 5.07
CA THR A 36 -18.62 -10.98 6.52
C THR A 36 -18.30 -12.34 7.17
N SER A 37 -18.82 -13.45 6.64
CA SER A 37 -18.45 -14.80 7.09
C SER A 37 -16.97 -15.14 6.81
N THR A 38 -16.45 -14.72 5.65
CA THR A 38 -15.03 -14.91 5.31
C THR A 38 -14.14 -14.04 6.19
N GLU A 39 -14.50 -12.78 6.42
CA GLU A 39 -13.78 -11.89 7.34
C GLU A 39 -13.75 -12.46 8.77
N ASN A 40 -14.91 -12.82 9.31
CA ASN A 40 -15.05 -13.33 10.67
C ASN A 40 -14.38 -14.69 10.90
N SER A 41 -14.07 -15.44 9.83
CA SER A 41 -13.33 -16.69 9.95
C SER A 41 -11.86 -16.50 10.33
N GLY A 42 -11.31 -15.29 10.16
CA GLY A 42 -9.89 -15.01 10.33
C GLY A 42 -9.01 -15.46 9.16
N LEU A 43 -9.59 -16.02 8.08
CA LEU A 43 -8.85 -16.51 6.91
C LEU A 43 -7.97 -15.41 6.28
N LEU A 44 -8.53 -14.21 6.10
CA LEU A 44 -7.82 -13.10 5.46
C LEU A 44 -6.65 -12.59 6.32
N GLY A 45 -6.78 -12.67 7.65
CA GLY A 45 -5.67 -12.37 8.57
C GLY A 45 -4.47 -13.31 8.42
N VAL A 46 -4.66 -14.49 7.82
CA VAL A 46 -3.58 -15.46 7.51
C VAL A 46 -3.07 -15.29 6.09
N LEU A 47 -3.96 -15.06 5.12
CA LEU A 47 -3.60 -15.02 3.70
C LEU A 47 -2.98 -13.69 3.27
N LEU A 48 -3.48 -12.57 3.79
CA LEU A 48 -3.06 -11.25 3.32
C LEU A 48 -1.63 -10.89 3.75
N PRO A 49 -1.17 -11.11 4.99
CA PRO A 49 0.20 -10.73 5.37
C PRO A 49 1.31 -11.29 4.47
N PRO A 50 1.38 -12.61 4.17
CA PRO A 50 2.40 -13.13 3.27
C PRO A 50 2.20 -12.69 1.81
N PHE A 51 0.97 -12.39 1.38
CA PHE A 51 0.71 -11.81 0.06
C PHE A 51 1.25 -10.37 -0.02
N GLU A 52 0.92 -9.52 0.95
CA GLU A 52 1.36 -8.13 0.99
C GLU A 52 2.90 -8.03 1.07
N GLU A 53 3.53 -8.88 1.88
CA GLU A 53 4.99 -8.95 2.00
C GLU A 53 5.66 -9.35 0.68
N LYS A 54 5.13 -10.38 0.02
CA LYS A 54 5.72 -10.91 -1.21
C LYS A 54 5.61 -9.94 -2.39
N PHE A 55 4.50 -9.23 -2.49
CA PHE A 55 4.19 -8.40 -3.67
C PHE A 55 4.35 -6.89 -3.42
N GLY A 56 4.50 -6.45 -2.17
CA GLY A 56 4.55 -5.02 -1.84
C GLY A 56 3.23 -4.29 -2.14
N ILE A 57 2.11 -5.01 -2.11
CA ILE A 57 0.76 -4.51 -2.39
C ILE A 57 -0.03 -4.51 -1.08
N LYS A 58 -0.80 -3.46 -0.82
CA LYS A 58 -1.77 -3.39 0.28
C LYS A 58 -3.13 -3.86 -0.18
N VAL A 59 -3.82 -4.64 0.66
CA VAL A 59 -5.16 -5.14 0.35
C VAL A 59 -6.20 -4.47 1.24
N ASP A 60 -7.06 -3.67 0.62
CA ASP A 60 -8.15 -2.98 1.30
C ASP A 60 -9.40 -3.87 1.28
N VAL A 61 -9.79 -4.40 2.44
CA VAL A 61 -10.90 -5.36 2.55
C VAL A 61 -12.23 -4.64 2.80
N ILE A 62 -13.25 -4.98 2.01
CA ILE A 62 -14.63 -4.52 2.13
C ILE A 62 -15.52 -5.74 2.44
N ALA A 63 -15.73 -6.00 3.73
CA ALA A 63 -16.57 -7.10 4.19
C ALA A 63 -18.06 -6.69 4.22
N VAL A 64 -18.86 -7.29 3.34
CA VAL A 64 -20.30 -7.00 3.16
C VAL A 64 -21.09 -8.29 2.93
N GLY A 65 -22.40 -8.24 2.73
CA GLY A 65 -23.16 -9.42 2.28
C GLY A 65 -22.83 -9.77 0.82
N THR A 66 -22.97 -11.04 0.44
CA THR A 66 -22.64 -11.56 -0.91
C THR A 66 -23.22 -10.72 -2.04
N GLY A 67 -24.51 -10.37 -1.97
CA GLY A 67 -25.16 -9.56 -3.00
C GLY A 67 -24.52 -8.17 -3.17
N LYS A 68 -24.08 -7.54 -2.07
CA LYS A 68 -23.37 -6.26 -2.13
C LYS A 68 -21.95 -6.42 -2.63
N ALA A 69 -21.25 -7.50 -2.27
CA ALA A 69 -19.90 -7.79 -2.77
C ALA A 69 -19.90 -7.97 -4.30
N LEU A 70 -20.87 -8.71 -4.83
CA LEU A 70 -21.04 -8.90 -6.27
C LEU A 70 -21.41 -7.58 -6.97
N ALA A 71 -22.34 -6.80 -6.43
CA ALA A 71 -22.70 -5.49 -6.99
C ALA A 71 -21.51 -4.52 -7.06
N LEU A 72 -20.64 -4.50 -6.04
CA LEU A 72 -19.39 -3.71 -6.06
C LEU A 72 -18.45 -4.18 -7.18
N GLY A 73 -18.34 -5.49 -7.39
CA GLY A 73 -17.57 -6.06 -8.49
C GLY A 73 -18.14 -5.72 -9.87
N GLU A 74 -19.45 -5.85 -10.04
CA GLU A 74 -20.17 -5.51 -11.29
C GLU A 74 -20.00 -4.02 -11.66
N ASN A 75 -19.99 -3.13 -10.67
CA ASN A 75 -19.79 -1.69 -10.87
C ASN A 75 -18.32 -1.29 -11.09
N GLY A 76 -17.36 -2.20 -10.87
CA GLY A 76 -15.93 -1.91 -10.93
C GLY A 76 -15.42 -1.09 -9.73
N ASP A 77 -16.13 -1.09 -8.61
CA ASP A 77 -15.73 -0.38 -7.38
C ASP A 77 -14.55 -1.07 -6.67
N VAL A 78 -14.33 -2.35 -6.98
CA VAL A 78 -13.29 -3.22 -6.41
C VAL A 78 -12.55 -3.99 -7.50
N ASP A 79 -11.32 -4.42 -7.18
CA ASP A 79 -10.45 -5.15 -8.10
C ASP A 79 -10.70 -6.67 -8.05
N VAL A 80 -11.12 -7.18 -6.90
CA VAL A 80 -11.34 -8.61 -6.66
C VAL A 80 -12.60 -8.82 -5.81
N VAL A 81 -13.34 -9.88 -6.13
CA VAL A 81 -14.46 -10.39 -5.32
C VAL A 81 -14.14 -11.81 -4.84
N LEU A 82 -14.28 -12.05 -3.54
CA LEU A 82 -14.15 -13.37 -2.91
C LEU A 82 -15.41 -13.67 -2.10
N VAL A 83 -16.27 -14.57 -2.60
CA VAL A 83 -17.55 -14.92 -1.98
C VAL A 83 -17.74 -16.40 -1.75
#